data_AF-A0A9P8JUH1-F1
#
_entry.id   AF-A0A9P8JUH1-F1
#
_cell.length_a   1.000
_cell.length_b   1.000
_cell.length_c   1.000
_cell.angle_alpha   90.00
_cell.angle_beta   90.00
_cell.angle_gamma   90.00
#
_symmetry.space_group_name_H-M   'P 1'
#
loop_
_entity.id
_entity.type
_entity.pdbx_description
1 polymer ?
#
loop_
_entity_poly.entity_id
_entity_poly.type
_entity_poly.pdbx_seq_one_letter_code
_entity_poly.pdbx_strand_id
1 'polypeptide(L)'
;KLKLEAEAVKKSLSLGASAAFSIESLADGIDFSLTINRTRYELLASKVFGSFNRLIESAVQKAGLDNLDINEILLSGGSSHTPKIASNLKSIFADATVTAPSTNPAAVNPSELTVRGAAIQASLISEFEKEDVEQSTHPAVTVAPHLAKAIGVLVGDEFVTLIDANTAVPVRRTAQFNAAEGDVLVKLCEGVSEIKVTKEEPAPKEANGDDEDSDDDSDDEPEETREKIWKAGDVIAEAAVKDVKKGSKVEVQINVNADLSVQVIAREVGSKTGVRGTIEASA
;
A
#
# COMPACT_ATOMS: atom_id res chain seq x y z
N LYS A 1 22.12 34.87 -4.02
CA LYS A 1 23.12 34.04 -3.30
C LYS A 1 22.44 33.14 -2.25
N LEU A 2 21.80 33.71 -1.21
CA LEU A 2 21.15 32.94 -0.11
C LEU A 2 20.25 31.79 -0.57
N LYS A 3 19.35 32.01 -1.54
CA LYS A 3 18.43 30.96 -2.01
C LYS A 3 19.15 29.75 -2.62
N LEU A 4 20.20 30.00 -3.41
CA LEU A 4 20.97 28.93 -4.08
C LEU A 4 21.75 28.12 -3.05
N GLU A 5 22.39 28.81 -2.10
CA GLU A 5 23.11 28.15 -1.01
C GLU A 5 22.17 27.36 -0.11
N ALA A 6 21.00 27.93 0.25
CA ALA A 6 19.97 27.23 1.02
C ALA A 6 19.48 25.95 0.31
N GLU A 7 19.32 25.99 -1.01
CA GLU A 7 18.95 24.80 -1.79
C GLU A 7 20.07 23.74 -1.76
N ALA A 8 21.33 24.15 -1.93
CA ALA A 8 22.49 23.27 -1.86
C ALA A 8 22.61 22.62 -0.47
N VAL A 9 22.54 23.42 0.60
CA VAL A 9 22.54 22.95 1.99
C VAL A 9 21.38 21.99 2.26
N LYS A 10 20.17 22.29 1.77
CA LYS A 10 19.01 21.38 1.90
C LYS A 10 19.30 20.03 1.26
N LYS A 11 19.89 20.00 0.06
CA LYS A 11 20.29 18.75 -0.62
C LYS A 11 21.35 17.99 0.18
N SER A 12 22.36 18.68 0.70
CA SER A 12 23.39 18.09 1.56
C SER A 12 22.81 17.48 2.83
N LEU A 13 21.82 18.12 3.46
CA LEU A 13 21.14 17.61 4.65
C LEU A 13 20.29 16.36 4.38
N SER A 14 19.87 16.11 3.15
CA SER A 14 19.24 14.83 2.78
C SER A 14 20.24 13.65 2.83
N LEU A 15 21.53 13.93 2.65
CA LEU A 15 22.60 12.92 2.68
C LEU A 15 23.27 12.82 4.05
N GLY A 16 23.65 13.96 4.64
CA GLY A 16 24.39 14.06 5.90
C GLY A 16 23.56 14.59 7.07
N ALA A 17 24.02 14.34 8.29
CA ALA A 17 23.39 14.86 9.52
C ALA A 17 23.65 16.36 9.75
N SER A 18 24.63 16.94 9.06
CA SER A 18 24.95 18.38 9.11
C SER A 18 25.47 18.86 7.76
N ALA A 19 25.39 20.16 7.54
CA ALA A 19 25.90 20.83 6.35
C ALA A 19 26.38 22.24 6.70
N ALA A 20 27.48 22.66 6.05
CA ALA A 20 27.95 24.04 6.10
C ALA A 20 27.11 24.88 5.13
N PHE A 21 26.80 26.10 5.53
CA PHE A 21 26.17 27.13 4.73
C PHE A 21 27.15 28.29 4.67
N SER A 22 27.75 28.53 3.51
CA SER A 22 28.81 29.55 3.37
C SER A 22 28.62 30.37 2.10
N ILE A 23 28.70 31.69 2.23
CA ILE A 23 28.57 32.62 1.12
C ILE A 23 29.61 33.73 1.26
N GLU A 24 30.49 33.83 0.27
CA GLU A 24 31.44 34.93 0.15
C GLU A 24 30.76 36.23 -0.28
N SER A 25 31.18 37.33 0.35
CA SER A 25 30.73 38.70 0.12
C SER A 25 29.21 38.73 -0.06
N LEU A 26 28.50 38.29 1.00
CA LEU A 26 27.06 38.21 0.99
C LEU A 26 26.45 39.62 0.92
N ALA A 27 26.93 40.53 1.77
CA ALA A 27 26.51 41.93 1.82
C ALA A 27 27.68 42.80 2.27
N ASP A 28 27.89 43.96 1.64
CA ASP A 28 28.90 44.96 2.04
C ASP A 28 30.34 44.43 2.19
N GLY A 29 30.70 43.42 1.41
CA GLY A 29 32.02 42.76 1.50
C GLY A 29 32.15 41.77 2.67
N ILE A 30 31.07 41.51 3.41
CA ILE A 30 31.05 40.61 4.56
C ILE A 30 30.67 39.20 4.12
N ASP A 31 31.51 38.23 4.48
CA ASP A 31 31.24 36.81 4.30
C ASP A 31 30.26 36.29 5.36
N PHE A 32 29.47 35.29 5.00
CA PHE A 32 28.53 34.64 5.91
C PHE A 32 28.80 33.15 5.96
N SER A 33 28.98 32.59 7.16
CA SER A 33 29.18 31.15 7.35
C SER A 33 28.47 30.66 8.61
N LEU A 34 27.79 29.51 8.50
CA LEU A 34 27.23 28.78 9.63
C LEU A 34 27.19 27.29 9.31
N THR A 35 27.01 26.46 10.35
CA THR A 35 26.72 25.04 10.20
C THR A 35 25.31 24.77 10.73
N ILE A 36 24.51 24.04 9.96
CA ILE A 36 23.18 23.59 10.35
C ILE A 36 23.15 22.07 10.41
N ASN A 37 22.50 21.52 11.44
CA ASN A 37 22.22 20.09 11.52
C ASN A 37 20.82 19.75 10.99
N ARG A 38 20.62 18.49 10.62
CA ARG A 38 19.38 17.99 10.03
C ARG A 38 18.19 18.20 10.96
N THR A 39 18.35 17.91 12.25
CA THR A 39 17.30 18.10 13.26
C THR A 39 16.80 19.55 13.33
N ARG A 40 17.71 20.53 13.25
CA ARG A 40 17.35 21.95 13.23
C ARG A 40 16.61 22.32 11.95
N TYR A 41 17.05 21.83 10.81
CA TYR A 41 16.32 22.01 9.54
C TYR A 41 14.91 21.39 9.62
N GLU A 42 14.79 20.17 10.13
CA GLU A 42 13.52 19.47 10.26
C GLU A 42 12.55 20.21 11.20
N LEU A 43 13.07 20.79 12.29
CA LEU A 43 12.30 21.64 13.18
C LEU A 43 11.77 22.90 12.45
N LEU A 44 12.64 23.58 11.69
CA LEU A 44 12.26 24.78 10.92
C LEU A 44 11.25 24.46 9.81
N ALA A 45 11.36 23.28 9.20
CA ALA A 45 10.48 22.81 8.13
C ALA A 45 9.25 22.04 8.62
N SER A 46 9.10 21.82 9.93
CA SER A 46 8.05 20.98 10.53
C SER A 46 6.64 21.32 10.06
N LYS A 47 6.30 22.62 9.99
CA LYS A 47 5.00 23.09 9.49
C LYS A 47 4.74 22.69 8.03
N VAL A 48 5.78 22.72 7.20
CA VAL A 48 5.71 22.32 5.79
C VAL A 48 5.55 20.80 5.69
N PHE A 49 6.32 20.03 6.44
CA PHE A 49 6.18 18.56 6.46
C PHE A 49 4.80 18.12 6.97
N GLY A 50 4.27 18.78 8.00
CA GLY A 50 2.91 18.52 8.48
C GLY A 50 1.82 18.92 7.47
N SER A 51 2.11 19.79 6.50
CA SER A 51 1.18 20.04 5.39
C SER A 51 1.17 18.89 4.36
N PHE A 52 2.30 18.20 4.15
CA PHE A 52 2.36 17.02 3.29
C PHE A 52 1.57 15.86 3.89
N ASN A 53 1.73 15.62 5.20
CA ASN A 53 0.98 14.56 5.90
C ASN A 53 -0.54 14.75 5.71
N ARG A 54 -1.05 15.96 6.00
CA ARG A 54 -2.48 16.29 5.85
C ARG A 54 -2.98 16.15 4.42
N LEU A 55 -2.17 16.54 3.43
CA LEU A 55 -2.53 16.38 2.02
C LEU A 55 -2.68 14.90 1.65
N ILE A 56 -1.78 14.05 2.14
CA ILE A 56 -1.77 12.62 1.86
C ILE A 56 -2.95 11.93 2.55
N GLU A 57 -3.18 12.20 3.84
CA GLU A 57 -4.33 11.67 4.58
C GLU A 57 -5.66 12.11 3.93
N SER A 58 -5.76 13.37 3.50
CA SER A 58 -6.95 13.86 2.79
C SER A 58 -7.16 13.17 1.45
N ALA A 59 -6.09 12.81 0.73
CA ALA A 59 -6.20 12.06 -0.53
C ALA A 59 -6.71 10.63 -0.30
N VAL A 60 -6.23 9.95 0.75
CA VAL A 60 -6.69 8.62 1.15
C VAL A 60 -8.17 8.64 1.52
N GLN A 61 -8.58 9.60 2.37
CA GLN A 61 -9.99 9.80 2.74
C GLN A 61 -10.87 10.13 1.53
N LYS A 62 -10.39 10.98 0.61
CA LYS A 62 -11.13 11.33 -0.61
C LYS A 62 -11.33 10.13 -1.54
N ALA A 63 -10.43 9.15 -1.50
CA ALA A 63 -10.58 7.88 -2.20
C ALA A 63 -11.55 6.92 -1.50
N GLY A 64 -12.08 7.27 -0.31
CA GLY A 64 -12.95 6.39 0.48
C GLY A 64 -12.18 5.22 1.11
N LEU A 65 -10.87 5.37 1.29
CA LEU A 65 -9.98 4.36 1.86
C LEU A 65 -9.54 4.77 3.27
N ASP A 66 -9.09 3.78 4.04
CA ASP A 66 -8.37 3.99 5.29
C ASP A 66 -6.84 3.92 5.09
N ASN A 67 -6.07 4.42 6.05
CA ASN A 67 -4.61 4.30 6.01
C ASN A 67 -4.15 2.84 5.96
N LEU A 68 -4.91 1.92 6.59
CA LEU A 68 -4.64 0.47 6.57
C LEU A 68 -4.94 -0.18 5.21
N ASP A 69 -5.62 0.51 4.29
CA ASP A 69 -5.82 0.03 2.93
C ASP A 69 -4.62 0.29 2.02
N ILE A 70 -3.66 1.10 2.45
CA ILE A 70 -2.49 1.46 1.63
C ILE A 70 -1.39 0.42 1.79
N ASN A 71 -1.06 -0.29 0.70
CA ASN A 71 -0.01 -1.32 0.73
C ASN A 71 1.40 -0.75 0.51
N GLU A 72 1.55 0.19 -0.41
CA GLU A 72 2.86 0.75 -0.78
C GLU A 72 2.78 2.27 -1.02
N ILE A 73 3.83 2.98 -0.60
CA ILE A 73 4.01 4.41 -0.78
C ILE A 73 5.31 4.63 -1.54
N LEU A 74 5.17 5.04 -2.80
CA LEU A 74 6.29 5.41 -3.67
C LEU A 74 6.50 6.92 -3.65
N LEU A 75 7.64 7.36 -3.11
CA LEU A 75 7.97 8.79 -3.06
C LEU A 75 8.71 9.24 -4.33
N SER A 76 8.13 10.20 -5.05
CA SER A 76 8.68 10.76 -6.28
C SER A 76 9.00 12.26 -6.14
N GLY A 77 9.96 12.75 -6.92
CA GLY A 77 10.40 14.15 -6.95
C GLY A 77 11.55 14.50 -6.01
N GLY A 78 12.22 15.62 -6.26
CA GLY A 78 13.46 15.99 -5.56
C GLY A 78 13.34 16.20 -4.05
N SER A 79 12.18 16.66 -3.57
CA SER A 79 11.96 16.83 -2.12
C SER A 79 11.81 15.51 -1.37
N SER A 80 11.44 14.43 -2.08
CA SER A 80 11.28 13.07 -1.53
C SER A 80 12.58 12.41 -1.09
N HIS A 81 13.73 13.03 -1.38
CA HIS A 81 15.01 12.67 -0.78
C HIS A 81 15.10 13.03 0.71
N THR A 82 14.18 13.86 1.23
CA THR A 82 14.23 14.32 2.63
C THR A 82 13.81 13.17 3.57
N PRO A 83 14.71 12.64 4.43
CA PRO A 83 14.42 11.43 5.23
C PRO A 83 13.23 11.60 6.18
N LYS A 84 13.02 12.81 6.72
CA LYS A 84 11.90 13.11 7.62
C LYS A 84 10.54 12.90 6.97
N ILE A 85 10.41 13.14 5.66
CA ILE A 85 9.14 12.94 4.94
C ILE A 85 8.80 11.45 4.91
N ALA A 86 9.76 10.60 4.53
CA ALA A 86 9.58 9.15 4.52
C ALA A 86 9.31 8.59 5.93
N SER A 87 10.03 9.08 6.94
CA SER A 87 9.82 8.68 8.34
C SER A 87 8.42 9.06 8.85
N ASN A 88 7.95 10.28 8.57
CA ASN A 88 6.60 10.69 8.95
C ASN A 88 5.54 9.78 8.32
N LEU A 89 5.70 9.43 7.04
CA LEU A 89 4.76 8.54 6.34
C LEU A 89 4.82 7.13 6.87
N LYS A 90 5.99 6.62 7.26
CA LYS A 90 6.08 5.31 7.90
C LYS A 90 5.37 5.27 9.26
N SER A 91 5.34 6.39 9.98
CA SER A 91 4.57 6.52 11.23
C SER A 91 3.06 6.57 10.98
N ILE A 92 2.60 7.22 9.90
CA ILE A 92 1.17 7.32 9.56
C ILE A 92 0.64 6.00 8.97
N PHE A 93 1.46 5.33 8.17
CA PHE A 93 1.12 4.11 7.44
C PHE A 93 2.02 2.96 7.90
N ALA A 94 1.78 2.49 9.13
CA ALA A 94 2.62 1.50 9.79
C ALA A 94 2.78 0.19 8.98
N ASP A 95 1.68 -0.30 8.39
CA ASP A 95 1.66 -1.54 7.62
C ASP A 95 2.08 -1.37 6.16
N ALA A 96 2.09 -0.13 5.66
CA ALA A 96 2.51 0.15 4.29
C ALA A 96 4.03 0.04 4.14
N THR A 97 4.44 -0.41 2.96
CA THR A 97 5.84 -0.33 2.54
C THR A 97 6.12 1.08 2.03
N VAL A 98 6.97 1.84 2.73
CA VAL A 98 7.42 3.16 2.27
C VAL A 98 8.72 3.00 1.50
N THR A 99 8.67 3.21 0.19
CA THR A 99 9.82 3.06 -0.71
C THR A 99 10.48 4.42 -0.97
N ALA A 100 11.61 4.66 -0.30
CA ALA A 100 12.46 5.83 -0.47
C ALA A 100 13.93 5.48 -0.14
N PRO A 101 14.93 6.25 -0.59
CA PRO A 101 16.34 5.94 -0.34
C PRO A 101 16.71 5.79 1.14
N SER A 102 15.99 6.49 2.04
CA SER A 102 16.22 6.42 3.49
C SER A 102 15.54 5.23 4.18
N THR A 103 14.61 4.53 3.52
CA THR A 103 13.82 3.43 4.09
C THR A 103 14.07 2.09 3.39
N ASN A 104 14.47 2.10 2.12
CA ASN A 104 14.70 0.90 1.32
C ASN A 104 15.99 1.06 0.49
N PRO A 105 17.01 0.20 0.67
CA PRO A 105 18.27 0.29 -0.07
C PRO A 105 18.13 0.00 -1.58
N ALA A 106 17.07 -0.69 -1.99
CA ALA A 106 16.73 -0.93 -3.38
C ALA A 106 15.87 0.18 -4.00
N ALA A 107 15.54 1.24 -3.25
CA ALA A 107 14.72 2.33 -3.76
C ALA A 107 15.43 3.05 -4.93
N VAL A 108 14.70 3.20 -6.03
CA VAL A 108 15.13 4.03 -7.16
C VAL A 108 15.17 5.49 -6.73
N ASN A 109 16.10 6.27 -7.30
CA ASN A 109 16.18 7.71 -7.08
C ASN A 109 14.82 8.39 -7.34
N PRO A 110 14.19 9.01 -6.31
CA PRO A 110 12.89 9.67 -6.44
C PRO A 110 12.82 10.71 -7.56
N SER A 111 13.93 11.40 -7.85
CA SER A 111 13.99 12.43 -8.89
C SER A 111 13.95 11.87 -10.31
N GLU A 112 14.23 10.58 -10.48
CA GLU A 112 14.34 9.93 -11.78
C GLU A 112 13.10 9.09 -12.13
N LEU A 113 12.22 8.79 -11.16
CA LEU A 113 11.08 7.90 -11.33
C LEU A 113 10.22 8.27 -12.55
N THR A 114 9.84 9.55 -12.68
CA THR A 114 9.00 10.02 -13.78
C THR A 114 9.68 9.87 -15.13
N VAL A 115 10.96 10.22 -15.24
CA VAL A 115 11.71 10.14 -16.51
C VAL A 115 11.98 8.69 -16.90
N ARG A 116 12.29 7.82 -15.92
CA ARG A 116 12.43 6.38 -16.14
C ARG A 116 11.12 5.76 -16.63
N GLY A 117 10.00 6.09 -15.99
CA GLY A 117 8.68 5.65 -16.44
C GLY A 117 8.37 6.09 -17.87
N ALA A 118 8.66 7.34 -18.21
CA ALA A 118 8.50 7.85 -19.57
C ALA A 118 9.40 7.13 -20.59
N ALA A 119 10.67 6.87 -20.24
CA ALA A 119 11.60 6.17 -21.12
C ALA A 119 11.18 4.69 -21.35
N ILE A 120 10.74 4.00 -20.31
CA ILE A 120 10.21 2.62 -20.41
C ILE A 120 8.97 2.64 -21.30
N GLN A 121 8.02 3.53 -21.05
CA GLN A 121 6.80 3.63 -21.86
C GLN A 121 7.12 3.95 -23.32
N ALA A 122 8.05 4.87 -23.59
CA ALA A 122 8.50 5.20 -24.94
C ALA A 122 9.12 3.99 -25.65
N SER A 123 9.91 3.18 -24.93
CA SER A 123 10.47 1.94 -25.47
C SER A 123 9.42 0.86 -25.75
N LEU A 124 8.33 0.79 -24.97
CA LEU A 124 7.27 -0.19 -25.20
C LEU A 124 6.45 0.13 -26.45
N ILE A 125 6.30 1.41 -26.79
CA ILE A 125 5.48 1.87 -27.91
C ILE A 125 6.32 2.33 -29.12
N SER A 126 7.64 2.13 -29.11
CA SER A 126 8.53 2.70 -30.13
C SER A 126 8.31 2.16 -31.54
N GLU A 127 7.70 0.98 -31.65
CA GLU A 127 7.38 0.31 -32.92
C GLU A 127 5.90 0.44 -33.31
N PHE A 128 5.09 1.13 -32.51
CA PHE A 128 3.67 1.33 -32.80
C PHE A 128 3.51 2.52 -33.74
N GLU A 129 2.59 2.39 -34.71
CA GLU A 129 2.16 3.52 -35.52
C GLU A 129 1.45 4.54 -34.62
N LYS A 130 1.52 5.82 -35.01
CA LYS A 130 0.96 6.89 -34.18
C LYS A 130 -0.55 6.74 -33.98
N GLU A 131 -1.24 6.27 -35.01
CA GLU A 131 -2.68 6.01 -35.00
C GLU A 131 -3.04 4.92 -33.99
N ASP A 132 -2.22 3.88 -33.85
CA ASP A 132 -2.44 2.81 -32.86
C ASP A 132 -2.27 3.32 -31.43
N VAL A 133 -1.26 4.17 -31.20
CA VAL A 133 -1.04 4.82 -29.90
C VAL A 133 -2.23 5.71 -29.54
N GLU A 134 -2.71 6.52 -30.47
CA GLU A 134 -3.87 7.40 -30.25
C GLU A 134 -5.13 6.60 -29.96
N GLN A 135 -5.41 5.56 -30.76
CA GLN A 135 -6.55 4.67 -30.57
C GLN A 135 -6.49 3.94 -29.21
N SER A 136 -5.30 3.58 -28.74
CA SER A 136 -5.11 2.90 -27.45
C SER A 136 -5.46 3.78 -26.25
N THR A 137 -5.46 5.11 -26.40
CA THR A 137 -5.88 6.04 -25.34
C THR A 137 -7.38 6.31 -25.33
N HIS A 138 -8.11 5.81 -26.33
CA HIS A 138 -9.55 6.04 -26.46
C HIS A 138 -10.33 5.42 -25.27
N PRO A 139 -11.41 6.05 -24.78
CA PRO A 139 -12.23 5.52 -23.68
C PRO A 139 -12.73 4.09 -23.90
N ALA A 140 -12.98 3.70 -25.15
CA ALA A 140 -13.36 2.34 -25.51
C ALA A 140 -12.31 1.27 -25.15
N VAL A 141 -11.05 1.68 -24.93
CA VAL A 141 -9.94 0.81 -24.52
C VAL A 141 -9.62 1.01 -23.04
N THR A 142 -9.61 2.25 -22.56
CA THR A 142 -9.18 2.59 -21.19
C THR A 142 -10.27 2.40 -20.14
N VAL A 143 -11.55 2.42 -20.53
CA VAL A 143 -12.67 2.19 -19.62
C VAL A 143 -13.00 0.69 -19.59
N ALA A 144 -12.78 0.07 -18.44
CA ALA A 144 -13.15 -1.31 -18.15
C ALA A 144 -14.05 -1.37 -16.90
N PRO A 145 -14.95 -2.37 -16.78
CA PRO A 145 -15.67 -2.57 -15.54
C PRO A 145 -14.68 -2.93 -14.43
N HIS A 146 -14.98 -2.52 -13.20
CA HIS A 146 -14.20 -2.84 -12.02
C HIS A 146 -15.09 -3.62 -11.03
N LEU A 147 -14.51 -4.58 -10.33
CA LEU A 147 -15.22 -5.31 -9.28
C LEU A 147 -15.56 -4.40 -8.11
N ALA A 148 -16.79 -4.49 -7.60
CA ALA A 148 -17.21 -3.73 -6.42
C ALA A 148 -16.70 -4.35 -5.10
N LYS A 149 -16.61 -5.68 -5.05
CA LYS A 149 -16.16 -6.46 -3.88
C LYS A 149 -15.01 -7.37 -4.28
N ALA A 150 -14.24 -7.81 -3.30
CA ALA A 150 -13.20 -8.81 -3.53
C ALA A 150 -13.83 -10.18 -3.80
N ILE A 151 -13.12 -11.04 -4.52
CA ILE A 151 -13.49 -12.44 -4.71
C ILE A 151 -12.39 -13.30 -4.12
N GLY A 152 -12.77 -14.25 -3.29
CA GLY A 152 -11.84 -15.10 -2.55
C GLY A 152 -12.39 -16.48 -2.25
N VAL A 153 -11.61 -17.26 -1.52
CA VAL A 153 -12.01 -18.60 -1.06
C VAL A 153 -11.97 -18.66 0.47
N LEU A 154 -12.85 -19.48 1.05
CA LEU A 154 -12.76 -19.83 2.45
C LEU A 154 -11.80 -21.01 2.64
N VAL A 155 -10.77 -20.82 3.46
CA VAL A 155 -9.86 -21.87 3.90
C VAL A 155 -10.10 -22.08 5.39
N GLY A 156 -10.88 -23.10 5.75
CA GLY A 156 -11.44 -23.20 7.09
C GLY A 156 -12.44 -22.06 7.34
N ASP A 157 -12.18 -21.25 8.37
CA ASP A 157 -13.01 -20.08 8.72
C ASP A 157 -12.41 -18.74 8.23
N GLU A 158 -11.23 -18.77 7.60
CA GLU A 158 -10.54 -17.56 7.11
C GLU A 158 -10.86 -17.29 5.64
N PHE A 159 -11.22 -16.03 5.34
CA PHE A 159 -11.39 -15.57 3.97
C PHE A 159 -10.04 -15.18 3.37
N VAL A 160 -9.65 -15.86 2.28
CA VAL A 160 -8.44 -15.53 1.53
C VAL A 160 -8.83 -14.85 0.22
N THR A 161 -8.47 -13.58 0.09
CA THR A 161 -8.68 -12.80 -1.14
C THR A 161 -7.81 -13.33 -2.28
N LEU A 162 -8.42 -13.58 -3.44
CA LEU A 162 -7.69 -13.90 -4.68
C LEU A 162 -7.71 -12.74 -5.68
N ILE A 163 -8.84 -12.03 -5.76
CA ILE A 163 -9.02 -10.84 -6.60
C ILE A 163 -9.53 -9.73 -5.69
N ASP A 164 -8.80 -8.62 -5.61
CA ASP A 164 -9.19 -7.48 -4.78
C ASP A 164 -10.38 -6.72 -5.35
N ALA A 165 -11.10 -6.01 -4.47
CA ALA A 165 -12.05 -5.00 -4.90
C ALA A 165 -11.36 -3.94 -5.78
N ASN A 166 -12.12 -3.29 -6.67
CA ASN A 166 -11.62 -2.35 -7.67
C ASN A 166 -10.62 -2.94 -8.67
N THR A 167 -10.55 -4.27 -8.82
CA THR A 167 -9.79 -4.89 -9.91
C THR A 167 -10.55 -4.74 -11.23
N ALA A 168 -9.88 -4.21 -12.27
CA ALA A 168 -10.44 -4.13 -13.62
C ALA A 168 -10.58 -5.53 -14.25
N VAL A 169 -11.68 -5.76 -14.98
CA VAL A 169 -11.96 -7.01 -15.70
C VAL A 169 -11.75 -6.84 -17.21
N PRO A 170 -11.34 -7.87 -17.97
CA PRO A 170 -11.19 -9.27 -17.57
C PRO A 170 -9.90 -9.53 -16.75
N VAL A 171 -10.00 -10.40 -15.75
CA VAL A 171 -8.88 -10.74 -14.87
C VAL A 171 -8.83 -12.25 -14.58
N ARG A 172 -7.60 -12.77 -14.43
CA ARG A 172 -7.32 -14.14 -13.99
C ARG A 172 -6.40 -14.10 -12.78
N ARG A 173 -6.74 -14.88 -11.75
CA ARG A 173 -5.90 -15.12 -10.58
C ARG A 173 -5.89 -16.60 -10.24
N THR A 174 -4.74 -17.07 -9.79
CA THR A 174 -4.54 -18.46 -9.39
C THR A 174 -3.81 -18.47 -8.07
N ALA A 175 -4.31 -19.24 -7.11
CA ALA A 175 -3.67 -19.47 -5.83
C ALA A 175 -3.60 -20.97 -5.52
N GLN A 176 -2.60 -21.36 -4.73
CA GLN A 176 -2.41 -22.74 -4.30
C GLN A 176 -2.55 -22.83 -2.79
N PHE A 177 -3.40 -23.74 -2.33
CA PHE A 177 -3.71 -23.94 -0.93
C PHE A 177 -3.20 -25.30 -0.47
N ASN A 178 -2.73 -25.36 0.77
CA ASN A 178 -2.43 -26.64 1.40
C ASN A 178 -3.75 -27.36 1.67
N ALA A 179 -3.83 -28.63 1.30
CA ALA A 179 -5.03 -29.44 1.43
C ALA A 179 -4.81 -30.62 2.37
N ALA A 180 -5.86 -31.00 3.09
CA ALA A 180 -5.91 -32.28 3.75
C ALA A 180 -6.00 -33.42 2.72
N GLU A 181 -5.60 -34.62 3.12
CA GLU A 181 -5.80 -35.82 2.31
C GLU A 181 -7.30 -36.13 2.20
N GLY A 182 -7.78 -36.43 0.99
CA GLY A 182 -9.18 -36.77 0.72
C GLY A 182 -9.94 -35.70 -0.08
N ASP A 183 -11.23 -35.53 0.22
CA ASP A 183 -12.12 -34.62 -0.49
C ASP A 183 -12.02 -33.19 0.09
N VAL A 184 -11.72 -32.22 -0.77
CA VAL A 184 -11.54 -30.81 -0.39
C VAL A 184 -12.67 -29.97 -0.97
N LEU A 185 -13.37 -29.25 -0.09
CA LEU A 185 -14.36 -28.24 -0.47
C LEU A 185 -13.67 -26.90 -0.72
N VAL A 186 -13.85 -26.36 -1.92
CA VAL A 186 -13.48 -25.00 -2.30
C VAL A 186 -14.74 -24.16 -2.35
N LYS A 187 -14.86 -23.20 -1.43
CA LYS A 187 -15.99 -22.30 -1.33
C LYS A 187 -15.60 -20.90 -1.77
N LEU A 188 -16.06 -20.50 -2.95
CA LEU A 188 -15.85 -19.19 -3.52
C LEU A 188 -16.89 -18.21 -2.95
N CYS A 189 -16.43 -17.08 -2.44
CA CYS A 189 -17.29 -16.05 -1.86
C CYS A 189 -16.81 -14.65 -2.20
N GLU A 190 -17.73 -13.70 -2.08
CA GLU A 190 -17.38 -12.28 -2.05
C GLU A 190 -16.74 -11.93 -0.70
N GLY A 191 -15.85 -10.94 -0.70
CA GLY A 191 -15.19 -10.45 0.50
C GLY A 191 -15.31 -8.93 0.62
N VAL A 192 -15.56 -8.48 1.85
CA VAL A 192 -15.51 -7.06 2.22
C VAL A 192 -14.51 -6.90 3.35
N SER A 193 -13.61 -5.94 3.21
CA SER A 193 -12.71 -5.56 4.28
C SER A 193 -13.37 -4.53 5.20
N GLU A 194 -13.21 -4.71 6.50
CA GLU A 194 -13.65 -3.76 7.52
C GLU A 194 -12.47 -3.41 8.44
N ILE A 195 -12.45 -2.17 8.95
CA ILE A 195 -11.48 -1.77 9.96
C ILE A 195 -12.10 -1.99 11.34
N LYS A 196 -11.58 -2.97 12.07
CA LYS A 196 -11.96 -3.21 13.46
C LYS A 196 -11.12 -2.30 14.35
N VAL A 197 -11.80 -1.47 15.15
CA VAL A 197 -11.17 -0.65 16.19
C VAL A 197 -11.38 -1.35 17.53
N THR A 198 -10.30 -1.74 18.19
CA THR A 198 -10.32 -2.31 19.54
C THR A 198 -9.77 -1.25 20.50
N LYS A 199 -10.57 -0.89 21.51
CA LYS A 199 -10.13 0.00 22.59
C LYS A 199 -9.73 -0.88 23.77
N GLU A 200 -8.48 -0.82 24.19
CA GLU A 200 -8.07 -1.50 25.41
C GLU A 200 -8.54 -0.70 26.63
N GLU A 201 -9.21 -1.35 27.58
CA GLU A 201 -9.55 -0.71 28.86
C GLU A 201 -8.27 -0.60 29.72
N PRO A 202 -8.03 0.55 30.39
CA PRO A 202 -6.84 0.71 31.22
C PRO A 202 -6.80 -0.34 32.33
N ALA A 203 -5.62 -0.92 32.55
CA ALA A 203 -5.42 -1.93 33.60
C ALA A 203 -5.85 -1.35 34.97
N PRO A 204 -6.56 -2.12 35.81
CA PRO A 204 -6.95 -1.64 37.13
C PRO A 204 -5.69 -1.33 37.96
N LYS A 205 -5.55 -0.09 38.44
CA LYS A 205 -4.48 0.31 39.38
C LYS A 205 -4.52 -0.64 40.58
N GLU A 206 -3.49 -1.46 40.77
CA GLU A 206 -3.33 -2.24 41.99
C GLU A 206 -3.17 -1.27 43.17
N ALA A 207 -4.16 -1.25 44.07
CA ALA A 207 -4.10 -0.49 45.30
C ALA A 207 -3.16 -1.19 46.29
N ASN A 208 -1.84 -0.97 46.15
CA ASN A 208 -0.90 -1.13 47.25
C ASN A 208 -0.68 0.23 47.91
N GLY A 209 -0.96 0.26 49.21
CA GLY A 209 -0.95 1.48 50.02
C GLY A 209 0.44 2.08 50.23
N ASP A 210 0.37 3.33 50.70
CA ASP A 210 1.43 4.20 51.19
C ASP A 210 2.38 4.74 50.11
N ASP A 211 2.09 5.95 49.62
CA ASP A 211 3.02 7.08 49.69
C ASP A 211 2.32 8.40 49.29
N GLU A 212 2.55 9.44 50.10
CA GLU A 212 2.14 10.83 49.90
C GLU A 212 2.98 11.47 48.75
N ASP A 213 2.38 12.44 48.05
CA ASP A 213 2.95 13.32 47.01
C ASP A 213 3.19 12.73 45.61
N SER A 214 2.12 12.70 44.81
CA SER A 214 2.20 12.78 43.34
C SER A 214 0.94 13.47 42.80
N ASP A 215 1.09 14.71 42.34
CA ASP A 215 0.09 15.37 41.49
C ASP A 215 -0.07 14.55 40.20
N ASP A 216 -1.23 13.92 40.10
CA ASP A 216 -1.78 13.07 39.04
C ASP A 216 -2.09 13.87 37.76
N ASP A 217 -2.41 13.10 36.70
CA ASP A 217 -3.04 13.47 35.42
C ASP A 217 -2.22 13.00 34.20
N SER A 218 -1.76 11.75 34.22
CA SER A 218 -1.65 11.00 32.96
C SER A 218 -3.07 10.59 32.56
N ASP A 219 -3.73 11.45 31.77
CA ASP A 219 -4.84 11.05 30.89
C ASP A 219 -4.28 10.01 29.89
N ASP A 220 -4.12 8.77 30.35
CA ASP A 220 -3.84 7.64 29.47
C ASP A 220 -5.12 7.40 28.67
N GLU A 221 -5.25 8.13 27.56
CA GLU A 221 -6.25 7.83 26.54
C GLU A 221 -6.12 6.35 26.16
N PRO A 222 -7.22 5.58 26.17
CA PRO A 222 -7.15 4.16 25.87
C PRO A 222 -6.52 3.95 24.50
N GLU A 223 -5.45 3.16 24.42
CA GLU A 223 -4.78 2.89 23.15
C GLU A 223 -5.78 2.23 22.18
N GLU A 224 -6.08 2.93 21.09
CA GLU A 224 -6.94 2.42 20.02
C GLU A 224 -6.09 1.64 19.02
N THR A 225 -6.23 0.32 19.00
CA THR A 225 -5.63 -0.50 17.96
C THR A 225 -6.62 -0.69 16.81
N ARG A 226 -6.15 -0.43 15.58
CA ARG A 226 -6.94 -0.53 14.36
C ARG A 226 -6.39 -1.68 13.51
N GLU A 227 -7.25 -2.61 13.11
CA GLU A 227 -6.85 -3.77 12.30
C GLU A 227 -7.80 -3.93 11.11
N LYS A 228 -7.24 -4.25 9.94
CA LYS A 228 -8.02 -4.59 8.75
C LYS A 228 -8.39 -6.07 8.77
N ILE A 229 -9.68 -6.37 8.86
CA ILE A 229 -10.22 -7.73 8.85
C ILE A 229 -11.02 -7.98 7.58
N TRP A 230 -10.97 -9.22 7.08
CA TRP A 230 -11.80 -9.64 5.96
C TRP A 230 -13.02 -10.42 6.46
N LYS A 231 -14.20 -10.06 5.97
CA LYS A 231 -15.43 -10.82 6.18
C LYS A 231 -15.87 -11.46 4.87
N ALA A 232 -16.09 -12.77 4.91
CA ALA A 232 -16.75 -13.48 3.83
C ALA A 232 -18.22 -13.05 3.76
N GLY A 233 -18.64 -12.64 2.57
CA GLY A 233 -20.00 -12.31 2.21
C GLY A 233 -20.68 -13.47 1.49
N ASP A 234 -21.42 -13.14 0.43
CA ASP A 234 -22.23 -14.10 -0.31
C ASP A 234 -21.38 -15.16 -1.02
N VAL A 235 -21.91 -16.38 -1.02
CA VAL A 235 -21.26 -17.53 -1.68
C VAL A 235 -21.59 -17.48 -3.16
N ILE A 236 -20.55 -17.42 -3.99
CA ILE A 236 -20.69 -17.39 -5.44
C ILE A 236 -20.80 -18.82 -5.98
N ALA A 237 -19.93 -19.72 -5.50
CA ALA A 237 -19.88 -21.09 -5.96
C ALA A 237 -19.21 -22.02 -4.95
N GLU A 238 -19.56 -23.30 -5.00
CA GLU A 238 -18.92 -24.36 -4.25
C GLU A 238 -18.43 -25.44 -5.21
N ALA A 239 -17.19 -25.89 -5.03
CA ALA A 239 -16.57 -26.93 -5.85
C ALA A 239 -15.87 -27.95 -4.94
N ALA A 240 -15.92 -29.23 -5.30
CA ALA A 240 -15.25 -30.29 -4.54
C ALA A 240 -14.12 -30.91 -5.37
N VAL A 241 -12.89 -30.83 -4.87
CA VAL A 241 -11.75 -31.55 -5.44
C VAL A 241 -11.60 -32.87 -4.70
N LYS A 242 -11.82 -33.98 -5.41
CA LYS A 242 -11.82 -35.32 -4.81
C LYS A 242 -10.44 -35.96 -4.81
N ASP A 243 -10.24 -36.89 -3.88
CA ASP A 243 -9.08 -37.80 -3.83
C ASP A 243 -7.72 -37.07 -3.80
N VAL A 244 -7.63 -35.93 -3.10
CA VAL A 244 -6.38 -35.17 -2.96
C VAL A 244 -5.38 -35.98 -2.13
N LYS A 245 -4.17 -36.18 -2.66
CA LYS A 245 -3.15 -36.97 -1.97
C LYS A 245 -2.58 -36.22 -0.76
N LYS A 246 -2.11 -36.98 0.23
CA LYS A 246 -1.45 -36.42 1.41
C LYS A 246 -0.26 -35.53 1.03
N GLY A 247 -0.29 -34.27 1.49
CA GLY A 247 0.76 -33.29 1.21
C GLY A 247 0.69 -32.63 -0.17
N SER A 248 -0.33 -32.96 -0.97
CA SER A 248 -0.63 -32.23 -2.19
C SER A 248 -1.26 -30.87 -1.90
N LYS A 249 -1.19 -29.98 -2.89
CA LYS A 249 -1.86 -28.67 -2.86
C LYS A 249 -3.04 -28.67 -3.82
N VAL A 250 -4.05 -27.88 -3.49
CA VAL A 250 -5.18 -27.58 -4.37
C VAL A 250 -4.96 -26.21 -5.00
N GLU A 251 -4.96 -26.18 -6.33
CA GLU A 251 -4.92 -24.95 -7.12
C GLU A 251 -6.36 -24.49 -7.39
N VAL A 252 -6.64 -23.23 -7.06
CA VAL A 252 -7.90 -22.56 -7.40
C VAL A 252 -7.57 -21.40 -8.33
N GLN A 253 -8.17 -21.43 -9.52
CA GLN A 253 -8.09 -20.36 -10.50
C GLN A 253 -9.46 -19.74 -10.69
N ILE A 254 -9.51 -18.41 -10.61
CA ILE A 254 -10.69 -17.60 -10.87
C ILE A 254 -10.41 -16.76 -12.11
N ASN A 255 -11.33 -16.80 -13.07
CA ASN A 255 -11.38 -15.90 -14.20
C ASN A 255 -12.65 -15.07 -14.08
N VAL A 256 -12.54 -13.76 -14.13
CA VAL A 256 -13.69 -12.86 -14.30
C VAL A 256 -13.60 -12.26 -15.70
N ASN A 257 -14.64 -12.43 -16.50
CA ASN A 257 -14.69 -11.95 -17.87
C ASN A 257 -15.18 -10.48 -17.93
N ALA A 258 -15.11 -9.88 -19.12
CA ALA A 258 -15.54 -8.48 -19.32
C ALA A 258 -17.05 -8.27 -19.10
N ASP A 259 -17.85 -9.32 -19.25
CA ASP A 259 -19.28 -9.34 -18.96
C ASP A 259 -19.61 -9.65 -17.48
N LEU A 260 -18.57 -9.69 -16.62
CA LEU A 260 -18.64 -10.07 -15.20
C LEU A 260 -19.01 -11.54 -14.93
N SER A 261 -19.08 -12.39 -15.95
CA SER A 261 -19.19 -13.84 -15.71
C SER A 261 -17.94 -14.38 -15.00
N VAL A 262 -18.14 -15.23 -14.01
CA VAL A 262 -17.09 -15.80 -13.17
C VAL A 262 -16.90 -17.25 -13.54
N GLN A 263 -15.67 -17.63 -13.86
CA GLN A 263 -15.29 -19.02 -14.08
C GLN A 263 -14.29 -19.46 -13.02
N VAL A 264 -14.59 -20.59 -12.37
CA VAL A 264 -13.75 -21.20 -11.35
C VAL A 264 -13.21 -22.52 -11.86
N ILE A 265 -11.92 -22.74 -11.66
CA ILE A 265 -11.25 -24.01 -11.93
C ILE A 265 -10.53 -24.42 -10.64
N ALA A 266 -10.86 -25.60 -10.10
CA ALA A 266 -10.23 -26.14 -8.91
C ALA A 266 -9.67 -27.54 -9.20
N ARG A 267 -8.39 -27.78 -8.87
CA ARG A 267 -7.72 -29.06 -9.14
C ARG A 267 -6.56 -29.33 -8.17
N GLU A 268 -6.20 -30.60 -8.00
CA GLU A 268 -4.94 -30.96 -7.37
C GLU A 268 -3.76 -30.51 -8.26
N VAL A 269 -2.72 -29.91 -7.67
CA VAL A 269 -1.53 -29.48 -8.39
C VAL A 269 -0.86 -30.68 -9.06
N GLY A 270 -0.63 -30.56 -10.37
CA GLY A 270 -0.05 -31.64 -11.19
C GLY A 270 -1.09 -32.63 -11.74
N SER A 271 -2.36 -32.54 -11.33
CA SER A 271 -3.43 -33.33 -11.93
C SER A 271 -3.90 -32.73 -13.27
N LYS A 272 -4.28 -33.61 -14.20
CA LYS A 272 -4.95 -33.25 -15.47
C LYS A 272 -6.47 -33.12 -15.29
N THR A 273 -7.02 -33.62 -14.19
CA THR A 273 -8.44 -33.59 -13.87
C THR A 273 -8.72 -32.50 -12.83
N GLY A 274 -9.85 -31.82 -12.97
CA GLY A 274 -10.28 -30.73 -12.08
C GLY A 274 -11.74 -30.41 -12.27
N VAL A 275 -12.31 -29.68 -11.33
CA VAL A 275 -13.67 -29.14 -11.41
C VAL A 275 -13.62 -27.79 -12.10
N ARG A 276 -14.53 -27.57 -13.06
CA ARG A 276 -14.71 -26.30 -13.74
C ARG A 276 -16.17 -25.90 -13.66
N GLY A 277 -16.43 -24.68 -13.22
CA GLY A 277 -17.76 -24.07 -13.18
C GLY A 277 -17.74 -22.68 -13.81
N THR A 278 -18.86 -22.29 -14.43
CA THR A 278 -19.09 -20.94 -14.93
C THR A 278 -20.37 -20.42 -14.28
N ILE A 279 -20.30 -19.20 -13.77
CA ILE A 279 -21.39 -18.45 -13.16
C ILE A 279 -21.63 -17.24 -14.06
N GLU A 280 -22.82 -17.16 -14.66
CA GLU A 280 -23.21 -16.00 -15.45
C GLU A 280 -23.38 -14.78 -14.54
N ALA A 281 -23.16 -13.58 -15.09
CA ALA A 281 -23.36 -12.36 -14.33
C ALA A 281 -24.85 -12.24 -13.92
N SER A 282 -25.10 -11.99 -12.64
CA SER A 282 -26.43 -11.64 -12.14
C SER A 282 -26.84 -10.30 -12.75
N ALA A 283 -27.97 -10.28 -13.48
CA ALA A 283 -28.52 -9.09 -14.12
C ALA A 283 -28.94 -8.00 -13.11
#